data_AF-A0A1G8HR56-F1
#
_entry.id   AF-A0A1G8HR56-F1
#
_cell.length_a   1.000
_cell.length_b   1.000
_cell.length_c   1.000
_cell.angle_alpha   90.00
_cell.angle_beta   90.00
_cell.angle_gamma   90.00
#
_symmetry.space_group_name_H-M   'P 1'
#
loop_
_entity.id
_entity.type
_entity.pdbx_description
1 polymer ?
#
loop_
_entity_poly.entity_id
_entity_poly.type
_entity_poly.pdbx_seq_one_letter_code
_entity_poly.pdbx_strand_id
1 'polypeptide(L)'
;MQKLCKYRFYWYELDQALKVGEVTTLSCLRDSIPLEIHSGFISGTSIVNVNCKILSIYHPDLGYLEDIDTGGLEYCLTLTDGRKLKVEAEEDPGNVYSFPIQPKAWDFQVLIEITT
;
A
#
# COMPACT_ATOMS: atom_id res chain seq x y z
N MET A 1 -0.31 -8.70 -17.73
CA MET A 1 -1.10 -7.49 -18.15
C MET A 1 -0.92 -6.42 -17.09
N GLN A 2 -0.55 -5.18 -17.45
CA GLN A 2 -0.36 -4.13 -16.45
C GLN A 2 -1.68 -3.46 -16.04
N LYS A 3 -1.81 -3.12 -14.74
CA LYS A 3 -2.93 -2.36 -14.19
C LYS A 3 -2.43 -1.34 -13.17
N LEU A 4 -3.01 -0.14 -13.23
CA LEU A 4 -2.87 0.86 -12.17
C LEU A 4 -3.96 0.63 -11.12
N CYS A 5 -3.53 0.45 -9.88
CA CYS A 5 -4.37 0.17 -8.73
C CYS A 5 -4.35 1.34 -7.75
N LYS A 6 -5.43 1.50 -6.98
CA LYS A 6 -5.40 2.31 -5.77
C LYS A 6 -5.11 1.42 -4.58
N TYR A 7 -4.42 1.97 -3.60
CA TYR A 7 -4.21 1.34 -2.32
C TYR A 7 -4.31 2.39 -1.21
N ARG A 8 -5.14 2.14 -0.20
CA ARG A 8 -5.35 3.03 0.93
C ARG A 8 -5.10 2.27 2.21
N PHE A 9 -4.37 2.89 3.14
CA PHE A 9 -4.19 2.33 4.47
C PHE A 9 -5.48 2.33 5.28
N TYR A 10 -5.73 1.20 5.92
CA TYR A 10 -6.80 0.97 6.90
C TYR A 10 -6.26 0.91 8.35
N TRP A 11 -4.95 0.79 8.52
CA TRP A 11 -4.22 0.76 9.78
C TRP A 11 -4.43 -0.54 10.57
N TYR A 12 -3.89 -0.58 11.80
CA TYR A 12 -4.07 -1.66 12.75
C TYR A 12 -3.53 -3.02 12.25
N GLU A 13 -2.37 -3.01 11.60
CA GLU A 13 -1.74 -4.21 10.99
C GLU A 13 -2.63 -4.96 9.97
N LEU A 14 -3.71 -4.36 9.47
CA LEU A 14 -4.61 -4.99 8.49
C LEU A 14 -4.06 -4.90 7.06
N ASP A 15 -3.20 -3.91 6.84
CA ASP A 15 -2.67 -3.52 5.54
C ASP A 15 -1.70 -4.54 4.93
N GLN A 16 -1.74 -4.67 3.60
CA GLN A 16 -0.85 -5.57 2.86
C GLN A 16 0.49 -4.91 2.60
N ALA A 17 1.57 -5.60 2.98
CA ALA A 17 2.91 -5.18 2.63
C ALA A 17 3.12 -5.24 1.11
N LEU A 18 3.83 -4.26 0.55
CA LEU A 18 4.11 -4.15 -0.88
C LEU A 18 5.58 -3.84 -1.12
N LYS A 19 6.24 -4.62 -1.97
CA LYS A 19 7.62 -4.37 -2.36
C LYS A 19 7.80 -4.36 -3.88
N VAL A 20 8.42 -3.30 -4.40
CA VAL A 20 8.69 -3.19 -5.84
C VAL A 20 9.58 -4.34 -6.30
N GLY A 21 9.17 -4.99 -7.40
CA GLY A 21 9.84 -6.15 -7.98
C GLY A 21 9.37 -7.49 -7.43
N GLU A 22 8.63 -7.51 -6.31
CA GLU A 22 8.09 -8.73 -5.71
C GLU A 22 6.97 -9.32 -6.56
N VAL A 23 6.93 -10.67 -6.62
CA VAL A 23 5.79 -11.43 -7.14
C VAL A 23 4.99 -11.91 -5.94
N THR A 24 3.74 -11.49 -5.85
CA THR A 24 2.88 -11.71 -4.69
C THR A 24 1.42 -11.90 -5.09
N THR A 25 0.57 -12.21 -4.12
CA THR A 25 -0.88 -12.31 -4.27
C THR A 25 -1.52 -11.17 -3.49
N LEU A 26 -2.22 -10.27 -4.18
CA LEU A 26 -2.93 -9.17 -3.56
C LEU A 26 -4.43 -9.47 -3.40
N SER A 27 -4.98 -9.14 -2.26
CA SER A 27 -6.43 -9.07 -2.04
C SER A 27 -6.96 -7.75 -2.59
N CYS A 28 -7.88 -7.83 -3.56
CA CYS A 28 -8.45 -6.67 -4.24
C CYS A 28 -9.98 -6.72 -4.26
N LEU A 29 -10.64 -5.57 -4.39
CA LEU A 29 -12.08 -5.50 -4.60
C LEU A 29 -12.42 -5.94 -6.04
N ARG A 30 -13.21 -7.02 -6.19
CA ARG A 30 -13.45 -7.73 -7.46
C ARG A 30 -13.90 -6.82 -8.62
N ASP A 31 -14.79 -5.88 -8.35
CA ASP A 31 -15.48 -5.08 -9.38
C ASP A 31 -15.10 -3.58 -9.35
N SER A 32 -13.99 -3.26 -8.67
CA SER A 32 -13.53 -1.88 -8.55
C SER A 32 -12.86 -1.36 -9.83
N ILE A 33 -13.14 -0.10 -10.17
CA ILE A 33 -12.53 0.60 -11.32
C ILE A 33 -12.09 2.00 -10.86
N PRO A 34 -10.77 2.29 -10.77
CA PRO A 34 -9.65 1.36 -10.96
C PRO A 34 -9.65 0.23 -9.92
N LEU A 35 -8.84 -0.82 -10.15
CA LEU A 35 -8.72 -1.93 -9.21
C LEU A 35 -8.19 -1.42 -7.87
N GLU A 36 -8.85 -1.75 -6.77
CA GLU A 36 -8.48 -1.31 -5.42
C GLU A 36 -7.91 -2.50 -4.63
N ILE A 37 -6.66 -2.34 -4.18
CA ILE A 37 -6.02 -3.25 -3.23
C ILE A 37 -6.68 -2.99 -1.87
N HIS A 38 -7.16 -4.05 -1.23
CA HIS A 38 -7.99 -3.93 -0.05
C HIS A 38 -7.54 -4.86 1.07
N SER A 39 -7.58 -4.31 2.26
CA SER A 39 -7.14 -4.92 3.50
C SER A 39 -8.24 -4.77 4.56
N GLY A 40 -8.43 -5.82 5.37
CA GLY A 40 -9.47 -5.87 6.39
C GLY A 40 -10.77 -6.55 5.96
N PHE A 41 -11.81 -6.41 6.80
CA PHE A 41 -13.13 -7.02 6.59
C PHE A 41 -14.14 -5.98 6.12
N ILE A 42 -14.67 -6.16 4.90
CA ILE A 42 -15.83 -5.41 4.41
C ILE A 42 -17.01 -6.37 4.20
N SER A 43 -18.08 -6.14 4.95
CA SER A 43 -19.34 -6.85 4.72
C SER A 43 -19.96 -6.46 3.37
N GLY A 44 -20.44 -7.44 2.62
CA GLY A 44 -21.17 -7.22 1.37
C GLY A 44 -20.33 -6.86 0.14
N THR A 45 -19.00 -6.84 0.25
CA THR A 45 -18.11 -6.62 -0.91
C THR A 45 -17.29 -7.87 -1.22
N SER A 46 -17.19 -8.23 -2.50
CA SER A 46 -16.43 -9.40 -2.93
C SER A 46 -14.95 -9.07 -3.07
N ILE A 47 -14.11 -9.82 -2.36
CA ILE A 47 -12.65 -9.81 -2.52
C ILE A 47 -12.24 -10.86 -3.56
N VAL A 48 -11.21 -10.55 -4.34
CA VAL A 48 -10.54 -11.47 -5.25
C VAL A 48 -9.04 -11.41 -5.03
N ASN A 49 -8.38 -12.56 -5.18
CA ASN A 49 -6.93 -12.65 -5.10
C ASN A 49 -6.33 -12.46 -6.50
N VAL A 50 -5.36 -11.55 -6.61
CA VAL A 50 -4.69 -11.21 -7.85
C VAL A 50 -3.20 -11.54 -7.73
N ASN A 51 -2.77 -12.56 -8.47
CA ASN A 51 -1.34 -12.87 -8.60
C ASN A 51 -0.70 -11.86 -9.53
N CYS A 52 0.34 -11.18 -9.05
CA CYS A 52 0.98 -10.12 -9.81
C CYS A 52 2.42 -9.87 -9.38
N LYS A 53 3.13 -9.12 -10.22
CA LYS A 53 4.39 -8.47 -9.86
C LYS A 53 4.14 -6.99 -9.57
N ILE A 54 4.67 -6.47 -8.46
CA ILE A 54 4.64 -5.04 -8.14
C ILE A 54 5.67 -4.31 -9.00
N LEU A 55 5.25 -3.34 -9.80
CA LEU A 55 6.13 -2.60 -10.71
C LEU A 55 6.54 -1.23 -10.15
N SER A 56 5.62 -0.52 -9.49
CA SER A 56 5.92 0.76 -8.83
C SER A 56 4.88 1.09 -7.78
N ILE A 57 5.31 1.81 -6.74
CA ILE A 57 4.45 2.36 -5.69
C ILE A 57 4.68 3.88 -5.67
N TYR A 58 3.60 4.66 -5.75
CA TYR A 58 3.66 6.12 -5.76
C TYR A 58 2.68 6.72 -4.75
N HIS A 59 3.16 7.68 -3.98
CA HIS A 59 2.36 8.51 -3.08
C HIS A 59 2.46 9.98 -3.49
N PRO A 60 1.36 10.75 -3.58
CA PRO A 60 1.39 12.15 -4.03
C PRO A 60 2.35 13.05 -3.27
N ASP A 61 2.44 12.90 -1.94
CA ASP A 61 3.27 13.77 -1.09
C ASP A 61 4.70 13.21 -0.88
N LEU A 62 4.92 11.91 -1.08
CA LEU A 62 6.21 11.25 -0.77
C LEU A 62 7.00 10.88 -2.03
N GLY A 63 6.35 10.87 -3.19
CA GLY A 63 6.93 10.39 -4.44
C GLY A 63 6.91 8.87 -4.54
N TYR A 64 7.94 8.30 -5.16
CA TYR A 64 8.06 6.86 -5.38
C TYR A 64 8.68 6.14 -4.19
N LEU A 65 8.08 4.98 -3.87
CA LEU A 65 8.52 4.07 -2.82
C LEU A 65 9.08 2.78 -3.41
N GLU A 66 10.02 2.17 -2.70
CA GLU A 66 10.51 0.82 -2.98
C GLU A 66 9.76 -0.24 -2.18
N ASP A 67 9.30 0.11 -0.98
CA ASP A 67 8.80 -0.84 0.02
C ASP A 67 7.80 -0.16 0.97
N ILE A 68 6.73 -0.89 1.27
CA ILE A 68 5.75 -0.61 2.32
C ILE A 68 5.72 -1.87 3.20
N ASP A 69 6.27 -1.77 4.40
CA ASP A 69 6.17 -2.79 5.44
C ASP A 69 5.09 -2.37 6.45
N THR A 70 4.05 -3.20 6.57
CA THR A 70 2.86 -2.95 7.40
C THR A 70 2.84 -3.84 8.65
N GLY A 71 3.94 -4.54 8.94
CA GLY A 71 4.06 -5.37 10.13
C GLY A 71 4.39 -4.56 11.39
N GLY A 72 3.67 -4.82 12.47
CA GLY A 72 3.89 -4.15 13.76
C GLY A 72 3.08 -2.86 13.95
N LEU A 73 3.30 -2.22 15.09
CA LEU A 73 2.59 -1.01 15.52
C LEU A 73 2.99 0.25 14.73
N GLU A 74 4.08 0.18 13.96
CA GLU A 74 4.54 1.27 13.09
C GLU A 74 4.78 0.72 11.69
N TYR A 75 4.20 1.35 10.66
CA TYR A 75 4.50 1.01 9.27
C TYR A 75 5.83 1.65 8.86
N CYS A 76 6.65 0.90 8.13
CA CYS A 76 7.95 1.35 7.64
C CYS A 76 7.92 1.49 6.12
N LEU A 77 8.00 2.73 5.65
CA LEU A 77 7.97 3.05 4.22
C LEU A 77 9.37 3.42 3.75
N THR A 78 9.89 2.72 2.73
CA THR A 78 11.21 3.03 2.15
C THR A 78 11.03 3.78 0.82
N LEU A 79 11.54 5.00 0.75
CA LEU A 79 11.56 5.80 -0.47
C LEU A 79 12.65 5.34 -1.44
N THR A 80 12.50 5.68 -2.71
CA THR A 80 13.50 5.40 -3.77
C THR A 80 14.86 6.10 -3.59
N ASP A 81 14.95 7.09 -2.70
CA ASP A 81 16.22 7.70 -2.30
C ASP A 81 16.85 7.05 -1.05
N GLY A 82 16.26 5.94 -0.57
CA GLY A 82 16.73 5.17 0.58
C GLY A 82 16.27 5.70 1.94
N ARG A 83 15.62 6.87 2.01
CA ARG A 83 15.03 7.36 3.27
C ARG A 83 13.91 6.43 3.74
N LYS A 84 13.80 6.27 5.06
CA LYS A 84 12.75 5.48 5.70
C LYS A 84 11.85 6.36 6.54
N LEU A 85 10.56 6.16 6.42
CA LEU A 85 9.52 6.82 7.22
C LEU A 85 8.89 5.78 8.13
N LYS A 86 8.77 6.13 9.41
CA LYS A 86 7.96 5.38 10.36
C LYS A 86 6.63 6.10 10.54
N VAL A 87 5.56 5.35 10.41
CA VAL A 87 4.18 5.86 10.48
C VAL A 87 3.47 5.10 11.58
N GLU A 88 2.93 5.82 12.55
CA GLU A 88 2.11 5.24 13.60
C GLU A 88 0.89 4.52 12.96
N ALA A 89 0.58 3.31 13.40
CA ALA A 89 -0.49 2.48 12.82
C ALA A 89 -1.55 2.00 13.83
N GLU A 90 -1.47 2.38 15.11
CA GLU A 90 -2.36 1.91 16.18
C GLU A 90 -3.04 3.07 16.94
N GLU A 91 -2.31 3.83 17.75
CA GLU A 91 -2.89 4.83 18.67
C GLU A 91 -3.22 6.17 18.00
N ASP A 92 -2.45 6.59 17.00
CA ASP A 92 -2.63 7.84 16.25
C ASP A 92 -2.30 7.64 14.76
N PRO A 93 -3.11 6.83 14.03
CA PRO A 93 -2.69 6.31 12.74
C PRO A 93 -2.40 7.38 11.70
N GLY A 94 -1.28 7.20 11.00
CA GLY A 94 -0.81 8.12 9.98
C GLY A 94 0.11 9.22 10.52
N ASN A 95 0.34 9.32 11.82
CA ASN A 95 1.32 10.25 12.38
C ASN A 95 2.75 9.83 12.01
N VAL A 96 3.59 10.78 11.57
CA VAL A 96 4.96 10.51 11.14
C VAL A 96 5.94 11.18 12.09
N TYR A 97 6.74 10.37 12.79
CA TYR A 97 7.77 10.89 13.69
C TYR A 97 9.07 11.21 12.94
N SER A 98 9.65 12.38 13.23
CA SER A 98 11.00 12.75 12.76
C SER A 98 11.16 12.84 11.23
N PHE A 99 10.08 13.14 10.50
CA PHE A 99 10.12 13.41 9.07
C PHE A 99 9.58 14.83 8.76
N PRO A 100 10.15 15.57 7.80
CA PRO A 100 9.74 16.95 7.52
C PRO A 100 8.37 17.06 6.83
N ILE A 101 7.78 15.94 6.41
CA ILE A 101 6.50 15.88 5.70
C ILE A 101 5.53 15.06 6.55
N GLN A 102 4.32 15.60 6.73
CA GLN A 102 3.18 14.92 7.31
C GLN A 102 2.12 14.74 6.22
N PRO A 103 2.06 13.57 5.55
CA PRO A 103 1.03 13.28 4.56
C PRO A 103 -0.37 13.45 5.16
N LYS A 104 -1.29 14.00 4.36
CA LYS A 104 -2.68 14.25 4.79
C LYS A 104 -3.62 13.09 4.49
N ALA A 105 -3.25 12.26 3.52
CA ALA A 105 -3.97 11.08 3.12
C ALA A 105 -2.93 10.00 2.81
N TRP A 106 -3.26 8.75 3.10
CA TRP A 106 -2.40 7.60 2.88
C TRP A 106 -2.95 6.78 1.71
N ASP A 107 -2.96 7.44 0.56
CA ASP A 107 -3.48 6.95 -0.71
C ASP A 107 -2.32 6.77 -1.70
N PHE A 108 -2.17 5.55 -2.19
CA PHE A 108 -1.10 5.14 -3.08
C PHE A 108 -1.66 4.73 -4.44
N GLN A 109 -0.85 4.99 -5.47
CA GLN A 109 -1.00 4.43 -6.79
C GLN A 109 0.01 3.29 -6.95
N VAL A 110 -0.47 2.10 -7.26
CA VAL A 110 0.36 0.90 -7.40
C VAL A 110 0.22 0.38 -8.82
N LEU A 111 1.32 0.34 -9.57
CA LEU A 111 1.35 -0.31 -10.87
C LEU A 111 1.73 -1.77 -10.66
N ILE A 112 0.88 -2.67 -11.14
CA ILE A 112 1.13 -4.11 -11.08
C ILE A 112 1.13 -4.73 -12.46
N GLU A 113 1.81 -5.86 -12.61
CA GLU A 113 1.68 -6.76 -13.75
C GLU A 113 1.02 -8.06 -13.31
N ILE A 114 -0.23 -8.29 -13.74
CA ILE A 114 -0.94 -9.54 -13.46
C ILE A 114 -0.23 -10.68 -14.18
N THR A 115 0.12 -11.70 -13.39
CA THR A 115 0.72 -12.96 -13.83
C THR A 115 -0.38 -14.01 -13.91
N THR A 116 -0.55 -14.61 -15.09
CA THR A 116 -1.45 -15.76 -15.32
C THR A 116 -0.83 -17.06 -14.87
#